data_AF-A0A3B8WLM8-F1
#
_entry.id   AF-A0A3B8WLM8-F1
#
_cell.length_a   1.000
_cell.length_b   1.000
_cell.length_c   1.000
_cell.angle_alpha   90.00
_cell.angle_beta   90.00
_cell.angle_gamma   90.00
#
_symmetry.space_group_name_H-M   'P 1'
#
loop_
_entity.id
_entity.type
_entity.pdbx_description
1 polymer ?
#
loop_
_entity_poly.entity_id
_entity_poly.type
_entity_poly.pdbx_seq_one_letter_code
_entity_poly.pdbx_strand_id
1 'polypeptide(L)'
;RRLATGHILFNLVTGVIALLVLPAMLWLVNTLTDWLDLEANPAVSLALFHTLFNVLGAAIMLPFTLPFARFLGRLFRSKEEDNAEPRYLDDTLVTTPELAIGAVDQEMKRLIGHSRGLLRVCLDRESLEESDVRPKADAVRNLNMAINDYIGRL
;
A
#
# COMPACT_ATOMS: atom_id res chain seq x y z
N ARG A 1 8.89 8.51 8.94
CA ARG A 1 7.84 8.82 9.95
C ARG A 1 6.43 8.39 9.51
N ARG A 2 6.04 8.51 8.22
CA ARG A 2 4.69 8.20 7.73
C ARG A 2 4.33 6.70 7.68
N LEU A 3 5.29 5.83 7.35
CA LEU A 3 5.14 4.36 7.43
C LEU A 3 4.85 3.90 8.87
N ALA A 4 5.45 4.55 9.87
CA ALA A 4 5.22 4.24 11.27
C ALA A 4 3.77 4.57 11.69
N THR A 5 3.20 5.69 11.25
CA THR A 5 1.80 6.04 11.57
C THR A 5 0.80 5.09 10.92
N GLY A 6 1.01 4.72 9.64
CA GLY A 6 0.18 3.72 8.95
C GLY A 6 0.26 2.35 9.62
N HIS A 7 1.46 1.94 10.04
CA HIS A 7 1.67 0.69 10.77
C HIS A 7 1.03 0.71 12.17
N ILE A 8 1.10 1.84 12.90
CA ILE A 8 0.45 2.00 14.21
C ILE A 8 -1.07 1.94 14.06
N LEU A 9 -1.65 2.63 13.08
CA LEU A 9 -3.10 2.62 12.86
C LEU A 9 -3.59 1.24 12.42
N PHE A 10 -2.82 0.56 11.56
CA PHE A 10 -3.08 -0.83 11.17
C PHE A 10 -3.07 -1.76 12.39
N ASN A 11 -2.02 -1.69 13.21
CA ASN A 11 -1.89 -2.50 14.42
C ASN A 11 -2.95 -2.19 15.48
N LEU A 12 -3.43 -0.94 15.54
CA LEU A 12 -4.52 -0.55 16.43
C LEU A 12 -5.83 -1.18 15.99
N VAL A 13 -6.15 -1.12 14.69
CA VAL A 13 -7.39 -1.70 14.15
C VAL A 13 -7.36 -3.23 14.24
N THR A 14 -6.26 -3.88 13.88
CA THR A 14 -6.10 -5.33 14.09
C THR A 14 -6.20 -5.69 15.56
N GLY A 15 -5.56 -4.93 16.45
CA GLY A 15 -5.58 -5.16 17.90
C GLY A 15 -6.98 -5.07 18.48
N VAL A 16 -7.80 -4.10 18.06
CA VAL A 16 -9.20 -3.97 18.50
C VAL A 16 -10.04 -5.14 17.99
N ILE A 17 -9.91 -5.50 16.72
CA ILE A 17 -10.64 -6.65 16.14
C ILE A 17 -10.23 -7.96 16.85
N ALA A 18 -8.93 -8.15 17.07
CA ALA A 18 -8.38 -9.28 17.80
C ALA A 18 -8.98 -9.38 19.22
N LEU A 19 -9.06 -8.26 19.94
CA LEU A 19 -9.62 -8.21 21.28
C LEU A 19 -11.12 -8.56 21.29
N LEU A 20 -11.88 -8.10 20.29
CA LEU A 20 -13.30 -8.43 20.15
C LEU A 20 -13.55 -9.91 19.83
N VAL A 21 -12.68 -10.53 19.04
CA VAL A 21 -12.77 -11.94 18.63
C VAL A 21 -12.24 -12.89 19.71
N LEU A 22 -11.40 -12.40 20.64
CA LEU A 22 -10.78 -13.17 21.72
C LEU A 22 -11.72 -14.12 22.49
N PRO A 23 -12.90 -13.69 23.00
CA PRO A 23 -13.80 -14.59 23.73
C PRO A 23 -14.35 -15.73 22.87
N ALA A 24 -14.68 -15.46 21.60
CA ALA A 24 -15.11 -16.50 20.66
C ALA A 24 -13.99 -17.49 20.35
N MET A 25 -12.75 -16.99 20.29
CA MET A 25 -11.56 -17.80 20.07
C MET A 25 -11.27 -18.76 21.23
N LEU A 26 -11.39 -18.28 22.47
CA LEU A 26 -11.22 -19.13 23.67
C LEU A 26 -12.27 -20.24 23.73
N TRP A 27 -13.52 -19.91 23.40
CA TRP A 27 -14.59 -20.90 23.29
C TRP A 27 -14.29 -21.96 22.23
N LEU A 28 -13.79 -21.55 21.06
CA LEU A 28 -13.45 -22.45 19.96
C LEU A 28 -12.26 -23.36 20.29
N VAL A 29 -11.24 -22.85 20.98
CA VAL A 29 -10.10 -23.66 21.45
C VAL A 29 -10.56 -24.72 22.45
N ASN A 30 -11.43 -24.36 23.40
CA ASN A 30 -11.96 -25.33 24.36
C ASN A 30 -12.77 -26.43 23.65
N THR A 31 -13.67 -26.02 22.75
CA THR A 31 -14.49 -26.96 21.96
C THR A 31 -13.64 -27.89 21.09
N LEU A 32 -12.57 -27.40 20.47
CA LEU A 32 -11.66 -28.21 19.67
C LEU A 32 -10.80 -29.16 20.51
N THR A 33 -10.37 -28.73 21.69
CA THR A 33 -9.60 -29.58 22.61
C THR A 33 -10.46 -30.74 23.11
N ASP A 34 -11.71 -30.43 23.50
CA ASP A 34 -12.69 -31.44 23.93
C ASP A 34 -13.08 -32.39 22.79
N TRP A 35 -13.23 -31.87 21.56
CA TRP A 35 -13.63 -32.69 20.41
C TRP A 35 -12.51 -33.61 19.89
N LEU A 36 -11.25 -33.17 20.00
CA LEU A 36 -10.08 -33.93 19.56
C LEU A 36 -9.55 -34.89 20.64
N ASP A 37 -10.20 -34.96 21.81
CA ASP A 37 -9.79 -35.75 22.97
C ASP A 37 -8.31 -35.51 23.35
N LEU A 38 -7.88 -34.27 23.15
CA LEU A 38 -6.53 -33.85 23.50
C LEU A 38 -6.48 -33.68 25.01
N GLU A 39 -5.44 -34.25 25.66
CA GLU A 39 -5.20 -33.95 27.07
C GLU A 39 -5.27 -32.45 27.28
N ALA A 40 -6.00 -32.02 28.32
CA ALA A 40 -6.14 -30.62 28.73
C ALA A 40 -4.81 -30.10 29.30
N ASN A 41 -3.77 -30.12 28.46
CA ASN A 41 -2.47 -29.59 28.73
C ASN A 41 -2.50 -28.12 28.33
N PRO A 42 -2.22 -27.19 29.26
CA PRO A 42 -2.16 -25.77 28.98
C PRO A 42 -1.28 -25.41 27.76
N ALA A 43 -0.25 -26.20 27.48
CA ALA A 43 0.61 -26.02 26.31
C ALA A 43 -0.12 -26.27 24.98
N VAL A 44 -0.98 -27.29 24.92
CA VAL A 44 -1.75 -27.64 23.71
C VAL A 44 -2.82 -26.59 23.43
N SER A 45 -3.55 -26.16 24.46
CA SER A 45 -4.54 -25.08 24.33
C SER A 45 -3.89 -23.78 23.89
N LEU A 46 -2.69 -23.46 24.39
CA LEU A 46 -1.94 -22.27 23.98
C LEU A 46 -1.47 -22.36 22.52
N ALA A 47 -1.01 -23.53 22.07
CA ALA A 47 -0.60 -23.75 20.68
C ALA A 47 -1.78 -23.67 19.70
N LEU A 48 -2.92 -24.27 20.05
CA LEU A 48 -4.16 -24.17 19.29
C LEU A 48 -4.67 -22.73 19.22
N PHE A 49 -4.63 -22.02 20.35
CA PHE A 49 -4.96 -20.60 20.41
C PHE A 49 -4.10 -19.79 19.44
N HIS A 50 -2.77 -19.88 19.51
CA HIS A 50 -1.91 -19.13 18.60
C HIS A 50 -2.14 -19.46 17.12
N THR A 51 -2.39 -20.73 16.81
CA THR A 51 -2.65 -21.17 15.44
C THR A 51 -3.97 -20.62 14.91
N LEU A 52 -5.05 -20.74 15.69
CA LEU A 52 -6.36 -20.20 15.33
C LEU A 52 -6.30 -18.67 15.21
N PHE A 53 -5.60 -18.00 16.13
CA PHE A 53 -5.42 -16.56 16.13
C PHE A 53 -4.75 -16.09 14.83
N ASN A 54 -3.68 -16.74 14.42
CA ASN A 54 -2.97 -16.40 13.20
C ASN A 54 -3.81 -16.70 11.95
N VAL A 55 -4.53 -17.81 11.93
CA VAL A 55 -5.38 -18.19 10.78
C VAL A 55 -6.59 -17.26 10.64
N LEU A 56 -7.32 -16.99 11.74
CA LEU A 56 -8.42 -16.03 11.76
C LEU A 56 -7.94 -14.62 11.47
N GLY A 57 -6.81 -14.22 12.07
CA GLY A 57 -6.17 -12.93 11.81
C GLY A 57 -5.84 -12.77 10.33
N ALA A 58 -5.24 -13.78 9.70
CA ALA A 58 -4.96 -13.78 8.27
C ALA A 58 -6.23 -13.77 7.43
N ALA A 59 -7.24 -14.60 7.75
CA ALA A 59 -8.50 -14.69 7.02
C ALA A 59 -9.32 -13.39 7.09
N ILE A 60 -9.30 -12.71 8.24
CA ILE A 60 -9.93 -11.40 8.42
C ILE A 60 -9.08 -10.34 7.72
N MET A 61 -7.75 -10.37 7.79
CA MET A 61 -6.94 -9.32 7.17
C MET A 61 -6.84 -9.41 5.66
N LEU A 62 -6.81 -10.61 5.07
CA LEU A 62 -6.67 -10.81 3.63
C LEU A 62 -7.65 -9.95 2.78
N PRO A 63 -8.97 -9.94 3.06
CA PRO A 63 -9.91 -9.13 2.30
C PRO A 63 -9.80 -7.63 2.62
N PHE A 64 -9.26 -7.25 3.78
CA PHE A 64 -9.08 -5.86 4.18
C PHE A 64 -7.75 -5.27 3.70
N THR A 65 -6.78 -6.08 3.29
CA THR A 65 -5.47 -5.62 2.76
C THR A 65 -5.64 -4.65 1.59
N LEU A 66 -6.45 -4.98 0.59
CA LEU A 66 -6.67 -4.12 -0.58
C LEU A 66 -7.41 -2.80 -0.26
N PRO A 67 -8.56 -2.80 0.47
CA PRO A 67 -9.22 -1.55 0.83
C PRO A 67 -8.39 -0.73 1.81
N PHE A 68 -7.61 -1.33 2.70
CA PHE A 68 -6.69 -0.61 3.58
C PHE A 68 -5.54 0.03 2.79
N ALA A 69 -4.97 -0.67 1.82
CA ALA A 69 -3.97 -0.09 0.89
C ALA A 69 -4.56 1.08 0.07
N ARG A 70 -5.81 0.96 -0.40
CA ARG A 70 -6.51 2.05 -1.10
C ARG A 70 -6.86 3.22 -0.17
N PHE A 71 -7.22 2.94 1.08
CA PHE A 71 -7.54 3.95 2.09
C PHE A 71 -6.28 4.72 2.50
N LEU A 72 -5.17 4.03 2.79
CA LEU A 72 -3.87 4.64 3.02
C LEU A 72 -3.42 5.44 1.79
N GLY A 73 -3.59 4.89 0.59
CA GLY A 73 -3.31 5.59 -0.66
C GLY A 73 -4.18 6.85 -0.88
N ARG A 74 -5.35 6.97 -0.22
CA ARG A 74 -6.19 8.18 -0.25
C ARG A 74 -5.89 9.14 0.89
N LEU A 75 -5.62 8.63 2.09
CA LEU A 75 -5.36 9.41 3.30
C LEU A 75 -4.01 10.13 3.24
N PHE A 76 -3.02 9.53 2.57
CA PHE A 76 -1.68 10.11 2.40
C PHE A 76 -1.46 10.79 1.05
N ARG A 77 -2.47 10.80 0.16
CA ARG A 77 -2.51 11.57 -1.08
C ARG A 77 -2.79 13.05 -0.80
N SER A 78 -1.89 13.71 -0.08
CA SER A 78 -1.83 15.17 -0.17
C SER A 78 -1.22 15.53 -1.52
N LYS A 79 -1.95 16.37 -2.26
CA LYS A 79 -1.87 16.65 -3.70
C LYS A 79 -0.55 17.21 -4.25
N GLU A 80 0.47 17.43 -3.44
CA GLU A 80 1.69 18.15 -3.85
C GLU A 80 2.94 17.26 -3.99
N GLU A 81 3.11 16.22 -3.18
CA GLU A 81 4.32 15.36 -3.21
C GLU A 81 4.23 14.21 -4.23
N ASP A 82 3.01 13.80 -4.61
CA ASP A 82 2.75 12.59 -5.44
C ASP A 82 2.98 12.80 -6.96
N ASN A 83 3.40 13.99 -7.40
CA ASN A 83 3.61 14.27 -8.83
C ASN A 83 5.07 14.06 -9.28
N ALA A 84 6.04 14.03 -8.36
CA ALA A 84 7.47 14.01 -8.71
C ALA A 84 8.14 12.63 -8.59
N GLU A 85 7.54 11.67 -7.85
CA GLU A 85 8.14 10.34 -7.67
C GLU A 85 7.60 9.30 -8.68
N PRO A 86 8.48 8.43 -9.22
CA PRO A 86 8.07 7.26 -9.99
C PRO A 86 7.29 6.29 -9.08
N ARG A 87 6.20 5.72 -9.59
CA ARG A 87 5.29 4.83 -8.85
C ARG A 87 5.34 3.37 -9.30
N TYR A 88 5.67 3.14 -10.57
CA TYR A 88 5.70 1.83 -11.20
C TYR A 88 7.13 1.36 -11.50
N LEU A 89 8.11 2.26 -11.47
CA LEU A 89 9.52 1.89 -11.63
C LEU A 89 10.01 1.29 -10.31
N ASP A 90 10.16 -0.02 -10.30
CA ASP A 90 10.70 -0.79 -9.18
C ASP A 90 12.02 -1.41 -9.62
N ASP A 91 13.09 -1.16 -8.85
CA ASP A 91 14.44 -1.69 -9.13
C ASP A 91 14.46 -3.23 -9.12
N THR A 92 13.52 -3.89 -8.44
CA THR A 92 13.40 -5.36 -8.46
C THR A 92 12.88 -5.91 -9.79
N LEU A 93 12.19 -5.09 -10.58
CA LEU A 93 11.68 -5.48 -11.89
C LEU A 93 12.75 -5.37 -12.99
N VAL A 94 13.88 -4.69 -12.73
CA VAL A 94 14.98 -4.52 -13.70
C VAL A 94 15.54 -5.87 -14.15
N THR A 95 15.52 -6.87 -13.28
CA THR A 95 15.95 -8.25 -13.60
C THR A 95 14.93 -9.04 -14.43
N THR A 96 13.76 -8.48 -14.73
CA THR A 96 12.69 -9.11 -15.53
C THR A 96 12.21 -8.16 -16.63
N PRO A 97 12.87 -8.18 -17.82
CA PRO A 97 12.67 -7.18 -18.87
C PRO A 97 11.22 -7.00 -19.32
N GLU A 98 10.44 -8.07 -19.40
CA GLU A 98 9.03 -8.01 -19.82
C GLU A 98 8.16 -7.20 -18.83
N LEU A 99 8.42 -7.32 -17.53
CA LEU A 99 7.71 -6.57 -16.49
C LEU A 99 8.21 -5.14 -16.40
N ALA A 100 9.52 -4.92 -16.59
CA ALA A 100 10.12 -3.60 -16.63
C ALA A 100 9.59 -2.74 -17.78
N ILE A 101 9.42 -3.30 -18.98
CA ILE A 101 8.81 -2.58 -20.11
C ILE A 101 7.37 -2.19 -19.79
N GLY A 102 6.60 -3.09 -19.16
CA GLY A 102 5.24 -2.79 -18.70
C GLY A 102 5.19 -1.67 -17.65
N ALA A 103 6.18 -1.62 -16.75
CA ALA A 103 6.32 -0.54 -15.76
C ALA A 103 6.65 0.80 -16.42
N VAL A 104 7.57 0.81 -17.39
CA VAL A 104 7.92 2.00 -18.18
C VAL A 104 6.71 2.53 -18.96
N ASP A 105 5.92 1.66 -19.60
CA ASP A 105 4.69 2.07 -20.30
C ASP A 105 3.68 2.75 -19.35
N GLN A 106 3.49 2.20 -18.16
CA GLN A 106 2.62 2.81 -17.15
C GLN A 106 3.14 4.17 -16.69
N GLU A 107 4.45 4.35 -16.54
CA GLU A 107 5.01 5.66 -16.22
C GLU A 107 4.96 6.67 -17.35
N MET A 108 5.16 6.23 -18.59
CA MET A 108 4.99 7.10 -19.76
C MET A 108 3.56 7.64 -19.84
N LYS A 109 2.55 6.82 -19.54
CA LYS A 109 1.15 7.27 -19.45
C LYS A 109 0.95 8.31 -18.35
N ARG A 110 1.62 8.16 -17.20
CA ARG A 110 1.59 9.17 -16.13
C ARG A 110 2.24 10.48 -16.56
N LEU A 111 3.41 10.42 -17.20
CA LEU A 111 4.10 11.59 -17.75
C LEU A 111 3.20 12.38 -18.71
N ILE A 112 2.49 11.69 -19.61
CA ILE A 112 1.52 12.31 -20.52
C ILE A 112 0.39 13.01 -19.75
N GLY A 113 -0.13 12.38 -18.69
CA GLY A 113 -1.14 12.98 -17.81
C GLY A 113 -0.68 14.28 -17.15
N HIS A 114 0.54 14.28 -16.59
CA HIS A 114 1.13 15.47 -15.96
C HIS A 114 1.38 16.58 -16.98
N SER A 115 1.92 16.26 -18.17
CA SER A 115 2.15 17.22 -19.26
C SER A 115 0.85 17.85 -19.78
N ARG A 116 -0.23 17.08 -19.90
CA ARG A 116 -1.56 17.61 -20.26
C ARG A 116 -2.11 18.55 -19.18
N GLY A 117 -1.89 18.21 -17.91
CA GLY A 117 -2.28 19.06 -16.78
C GLY A 117 -1.53 20.40 -16.78
N LEU A 118 -0.23 20.37 -17.02
CA LEU A 118 0.60 21.58 -17.18
C LEU A 118 0.13 22.42 -18.38
N LEU A 119 -0.09 21.78 -19.53
CA LEU A 119 -0.59 22.48 -20.73
C LEU A 119 -1.94 23.17 -20.47
N ARG A 120 -2.84 22.51 -19.74
CA ARG A 120 -4.14 23.10 -19.38
C ARG A 120 -3.97 24.36 -18.54
N VAL A 121 -3.09 24.34 -17.54
CA VAL A 121 -2.77 25.53 -16.74
C VAL A 121 -2.25 26.64 -17.66
N CYS A 122 -1.24 26.35 -18.49
CA CYS A 122 -0.65 27.33 -19.41
C CYS A 122 -1.65 27.92 -20.43
N LEU A 123 -2.69 27.18 -20.80
CA LEU A 123 -3.72 27.64 -21.73
C LEU A 123 -4.85 28.42 -21.04
N ASP A 124 -5.01 28.28 -19.72
CA ASP A 124 -5.98 29.01 -18.92
C ASP A 124 -5.41 30.41 -18.63
N ARG A 125 -5.72 31.36 -19.52
CA ARG A 125 -5.00 32.65 -19.64
C ARG A 125 -5.32 33.69 -18.57
N GLU A 126 -6.20 33.41 -17.62
CA GLU A 126 -6.79 34.47 -16.80
C GLU A 126 -5.91 34.91 -15.61
N SER A 127 -5.01 34.05 -15.10
CA SER A 127 -3.98 34.46 -14.12
C SER A 127 -2.93 33.36 -13.91
N LEU A 128 -1.94 33.25 -14.80
CA LEU A 128 -0.82 32.32 -14.62
C LEU A 128 0.11 32.81 -13.51
N GLU A 129 -0.02 32.25 -12.32
CA GLU A 129 0.98 32.42 -11.27
C GLU A 129 2.09 31.37 -11.37
N GLU A 130 3.30 31.78 -11.04
CA GLU A 130 4.47 30.90 -11.05
C GLU A 130 4.33 29.73 -10.06
N SER A 131 3.56 29.94 -8.99
CA SER A 131 3.14 28.95 -7.99
C SER A 131 2.33 27.79 -8.58
N ASP A 132 1.55 28.01 -9.65
CA ASP A 132 0.72 26.98 -10.29
C ASP A 132 1.48 26.14 -11.32
N VAL A 133 2.51 26.75 -11.92
CA VAL A 133 3.27 26.19 -13.06
C VAL A 133 4.48 25.41 -12.59
N ARG A 134 5.29 25.98 -11.68
CA ARG A 134 6.57 25.37 -11.26
C ARG A 134 6.41 23.96 -10.72
N PRO A 135 5.49 23.66 -9.78
CA PRO A 135 5.35 22.31 -9.23
C PRO A 135 4.98 21.26 -10.29
N LYS A 136 4.16 21.65 -11.28
CA LYS A 136 3.74 20.77 -12.38
C LYS A 136 4.85 20.55 -13.39
N ALA A 137 5.64 21.59 -13.68
CA ALA A 137 6.80 21.48 -14.55
C ALA A 137 7.91 20.61 -13.93
N ASP A 138 8.16 20.79 -12.64
CA ASP A 138 9.15 19.99 -11.90
C ASP A 138 8.75 18.53 -11.81
N ALA A 139 7.45 18.25 -11.57
CA ALA A 139 6.90 16.90 -11.62
C ALA A 139 7.14 16.19 -12.97
N VAL A 140 6.84 16.85 -14.09
CA VAL A 140 7.09 16.31 -15.44
C VAL A 140 8.58 16.05 -15.64
N ARG A 141 9.44 16.98 -15.21
CA ARG A 141 10.89 16.87 -15.36
C ARG A 141 11.46 15.71 -14.55
N ASN A 142 11.08 15.60 -13.28
CA ASN A 142 11.54 14.55 -12.37
C ASN A 142 11.11 13.17 -12.85
N LEU A 143 9.86 13.03 -13.28
CA LEU A 143 9.35 11.75 -13.78
C LEU A 143 10.07 11.34 -15.09
N ASN A 144 10.34 12.29 -15.99
CA ASN A 144 11.11 12.02 -17.19
C ASN A 144 12.56 11.59 -16.87
N MET A 145 13.22 12.22 -15.90
CA MET A 145 14.55 11.80 -15.46
C MET A 145 14.54 10.39 -14.87
N ALA A 146 13.56 10.07 -14.03
CA ALA A 146 13.44 8.74 -13.42
C ALA A 146 13.21 7.63 -14.45
N ILE A 147 12.37 7.88 -15.47
CA ILE A 147 12.15 6.93 -16.57
C ILE A 147 13.45 6.69 -17.35
N ASN A 148 14.19 7.76 -17.70
CA ASN A 148 15.44 7.62 -18.45
C ASN A 148 16.52 6.89 -17.64
N ASP A 149 16.64 7.19 -16.35
CA ASP A 149 17.60 6.52 -15.46
C ASP A 149 17.25 5.03 -15.32
N TYR A 150 15.96 4.70 -15.16
CA TYR A 150 15.49 3.33 -15.09
C TYR A 150 15.75 2.55 -16.39
N ILE A 151 15.47 3.16 -17.55
CA ILE A 151 15.79 2.56 -18.86
C ILE A 151 17.30 2.36 -19.02
N GLY A 152 18.12 3.28 -18.53
CA GLY A 152 19.58 3.14 -18.57
C GLY A 152 20.13 2.00 -17.70
N ARG A 153 19.35 1.49 -16.74
CA ARG A 153 19.69 0.36 -15.87
C ARG A 153 19.16 -0.98 -16.37
N LEU A 154 18.23 -0.99 -17.32
CA LEU A 154 17.72 -2.20 -18.00
C LEU A 154 18.75 -2.75 -18.98
#